data_AF-A0A401PW79-F1
#
_entry.id   AF-A0A401PW79-F1
#
_cell.length_a   1.000
_cell.length_b   1.000
_cell.length_c   1.000
_cell.angle_alpha   90.00
_cell.angle_beta   90.00
_cell.angle_gamma   90.00
#
_symmetry.space_group_name_H-M   'P 1'
#
loop_
_entity.id
_entity.type
_entity.pdbx_description
1 polymer ?
#
loop_
_entity_poly.entity_id
_entity_poly.type
_entity_poly.pdbx_seq_one_letter_code
_entity_poly.pdbx_strand_id
1 'polypeptide(L)'
;MIEKTTGTSPREPRIVFSREAVKQLLASGCSCYSQDAPDDMVLGMCFNSLGIPVTHSPLFHQARPMDYSKDYLAHQVPISFHKHWNIDPVEVYLTWLAKEDDPVSDQIIKKPKKEREDL
;
A
#
# COMPACT_ATOMS: atom_id res chain seq x y z
N MET A 1 10.63 1.16 -30.25
CA MET A 1 11.55 0.16 -29.66
C MET A 1 11.52 0.38 -28.16
N ILE A 2 10.74 -0.41 -27.43
CA ILE A 2 10.82 -0.47 -25.97
C ILE A 2 11.75 -1.66 -25.72
N GLU A 3 12.95 -1.39 -25.21
CA GLU A 3 13.88 -2.43 -24.78
C GLU A 3 13.19 -3.28 -23.72
N LYS A 4 12.88 -4.53 -24.08
CA LYS A 4 12.63 -5.58 -23.08
C LYS A 4 13.97 -5.88 -22.42
N THR A 5 14.32 -5.12 -21.38
CA THR A 5 15.43 -5.48 -20.50
C THR A 5 15.05 -6.76 -19.78
N THR A 6 15.80 -7.80 -20.11
CA THR A 6 15.79 -9.11 -19.48
C THR A 6 16.11 -8.99 -17.98
N GLY A 7 15.30 -9.63 -17.13
CA GLY A 7 15.74 -10.06 -15.79
C GLY A 7 15.28 -9.25 -14.56
N THR A 8 14.49 -8.18 -14.70
CA THR A 8 13.86 -7.54 -13.52
C THR A 8 12.37 -7.84 -13.50
N SER A 9 11.90 -8.52 -12.46
CA SER A 9 10.46 -8.65 -12.16
C SER A 9 9.79 -7.27 -12.29
N PRO A 10 8.65 -7.15 -13.00
CA PRO A 10 7.94 -5.89 -13.17
C PRO A 10 7.74 -5.23 -11.81
N ARG A 11 8.08 -3.93 -11.71
CA ARG A 11 7.78 -3.17 -10.50
C ARG A 11 6.29 -2.84 -10.51
N GLU A 12 5.47 -3.78 -10.04
CA GLU A 12 4.05 -3.54 -9.88
C GLU A 12 3.85 -2.61 -8.66
N PRO A 13 3.16 -1.47 -8.83
CA PRO A 13 2.83 -0.61 -7.72
C PRO A 13 1.75 -1.25 -6.86
N ARG A 14 1.77 -0.96 -5.57
CA ARG A 14 0.63 -1.29 -4.70
C ARG A 14 -0.33 -0.13 -4.69
N ILE A 15 -1.61 -0.45 -4.80
CA ILE A 15 -2.68 0.52 -4.96
C ILE A 15 -3.80 0.17 -3.98
N VAL A 16 -4.40 1.19 -3.39
CA VAL A 16 -5.59 1.09 -2.55
C VAL A 16 -6.67 1.96 -3.16
N PHE A 17 -7.89 1.44 -3.22
CA PHE A 17 -9.03 2.16 -3.75
C PHE A 17 -10.08 2.36 -2.67
N SER A 18 -10.75 3.51 -2.68
CA SER A 18 -12.02 3.64 -1.96
C SER A 18 -13.10 2.86 -2.68
N ARG A 19 -14.09 2.38 -1.93
CA ARG A 19 -15.22 1.63 -2.49
C ARG A 19 -15.98 2.45 -3.53
N GLU A 20 -16.13 3.74 -3.30
CA GLU A 20 -16.83 4.68 -4.17
C GLU A 20 -16.06 4.90 -5.48
N ALA A 21 -14.73 4.96 -5.45
CA ALA A 21 -13.91 5.05 -6.66
C ALA A 21 -14.04 3.79 -7.53
N VAL A 22 -14.05 2.60 -6.92
CA VAL A 22 -14.25 1.33 -7.63
C VAL A 22 -15.62 1.28 -8.30
N LYS A 23 -16.69 1.71 -7.61
CA LYS A 23 -18.04 1.76 -8.19
C LYS A 23 -18.10 2.65 -9.43
N GLN A 24 -17.47 3.83 -9.38
CA GLN A 24 -17.41 4.74 -10.52
C GLN A 24 -16.59 4.16 -11.67
N LEU A 25 -15.45 3.53 -11.37
CA LEU A 25 -14.63 2.85 -12.37
C LEU A 25 -15.42 1.77 -13.11
N LEU A 26 -16.13 0.91 -12.39
CA LEU A 26 -16.94 -0.16 -12.98
C LEU A 26 -18.10 0.38 -13.84
N ALA A 27 -18.69 1.50 -13.44
CA ALA A 27 -19.76 2.15 -14.22
C ALA A 27 -19.25 2.92 -15.46
N SER A 28 -17.95 3.22 -15.53
CA SER A 28 -17.36 4.04 -16.60
C SER A 28 -17.15 3.30 -17.92
N GLY A 29 -17.18 1.97 -17.92
CA GLY A 29 -16.81 1.16 -19.09
C GLY A 29 -15.29 1.12 -19.36
N CYS A 30 -14.46 1.58 -18.41
CA CYS A 30 -13.01 1.44 -18.47
C CYS A 30 -12.60 -0.01 -18.78
N SER A 31 -11.70 -0.20 -19.74
CA SER A 31 -11.18 -1.50 -20.13
C SER A 31 -9.75 -1.39 -20.67
N CYS A 32 -8.98 -2.46 -20.55
CA CYS A 32 -7.65 -2.55 -21.13
C CYS A 32 -7.73 -2.60 -22.67
N TYR A 33 -6.87 -1.85 -23.35
CA TYR A 33 -6.83 -1.80 -24.81
C TYR A 33 -6.20 -3.03 -25.45
N SER A 34 -5.49 -3.84 -24.66
CA SER A 34 -4.88 -5.11 -25.07
C SER A 34 -4.62 -6.00 -23.84
N GLN A 35 -4.38 -7.30 -24.05
CA GLN A 35 -4.01 -8.21 -22.96
C GLN A 35 -2.64 -7.88 -22.34
N ASP A 36 -1.73 -7.30 -23.12
CA ASP A 36 -0.42 -6.85 -22.64
C ASP A 36 -0.44 -5.39 -22.14
N ALA A 37 -1.63 -4.81 -21.95
CA ALA A 37 -1.72 -3.45 -21.43
C ALA A 37 -1.29 -3.45 -19.95
N PRO A 38 -0.50 -2.46 -19.51
CA PRO A 38 -0.11 -2.31 -18.12
C PRO A 38 -1.29 -1.79 -17.29
N ASP A 39 -1.83 -2.66 -16.44
CA ASP A 39 -3.06 -2.42 -15.67
C ASP A 39 -3.00 -1.15 -14.83
N ASP A 40 -1.87 -0.89 -14.16
CA ASP A 40 -1.66 0.26 -13.29
C ASP A 40 -1.76 1.59 -14.05
N MET A 41 -1.18 1.66 -15.24
CA MET A 41 -1.26 2.83 -16.11
C MET A 41 -2.67 2.99 -16.70
N VAL A 42 -3.34 1.89 -17.08
CA VAL A 42 -4.73 1.93 -17.58
C VAL A 42 -5.68 2.44 -16.49
N LEU A 43 -5.55 1.92 -15.27
CA LEU A 43 -6.32 2.38 -14.12
C LEU A 43 -6.08 3.87 -13.85
N GLY A 44 -4.83 4.33 -13.89
CA GLY A 44 -4.50 5.75 -13.77
C GLY A 44 -5.19 6.63 -14.81
N MET A 45 -5.20 6.20 -16.09
CA MET A 45 -5.91 6.92 -17.15
C MET A 45 -7.42 6.96 -16.91
N CYS A 46 -8.02 5.86 -16.48
CA CYS A 46 -9.46 5.80 -16.20
C CYS A 46 -9.86 6.65 -15.00
N PHE A 47 -9.07 6.68 -13.93
CA PHE A 47 -9.36 7.58 -12.81
C PHE A 47 -9.21 9.04 -13.21
N ASN A 48 -8.21 9.37 -14.03
CA ASN A 48 -8.04 10.72 -14.56
C ASN A 48 -9.22 11.17 -15.44
N SER A 49 -9.76 10.29 -16.31
CA SER A 49 -10.92 10.61 -17.14
C SER A 49 -12.21 10.79 -16.33
N LEU A 50 -12.32 10.11 -15.19
CA LEU A 50 -13.40 10.26 -14.23
C LEU A 50 -13.23 11.46 -13.28
N GLY A 51 -12.11 12.18 -13.35
CA GLY A 51 -11.80 13.28 -12.43
C GLY A 51 -11.52 12.82 -10.99
N ILE A 52 -11.17 11.56 -10.79
CA ILE A 52 -10.84 10.99 -9.48
C ILE A 52 -9.32 11.14 -9.27
N PRO A 53 -8.87 11.85 -8.22
CA PRO A 53 -7.44 12.06 -7.99
C PRO A 53 -6.74 10.77 -7.57
N VAL A 54 -5.58 10.49 -8.18
CA VAL A 54 -4.67 9.42 -7.78
C VAL A 54 -3.52 10.05 -7.00
N THR A 55 -3.36 9.65 -5.73
CA THR A 55 -2.33 10.20 -4.84
C THR A 55 -1.24 9.17 -4.58
N HIS A 56 0.01 9.55 -4.77
CA HIS A 56 1.16 8.72 -4.43
C HIS A 56 1.44 8.79 -2.92
N SER A 57 1.70 7.64 -2.29
CA SER A 57 2.14 7.58 -0.89
C SER A 57 3.50 6.86 -0.79
N PRO A 58 4.51 7.46 -0.13
CA PRO A 58 5.83 6.85 0.04
C PRO A 58 5.81 5.62 0.95
N LEU A 59 4.70 5.36 1.66
CA LEU A 59 4.55 4.22 2.57
C LEU A 59 4.34 2.89 1.85
N PHE A 60 4.11 2.92 0.52
CA PHE A 60 4.07 1.74 -0.35
C PHE A 60 5.47 1.43 -0.93
N HIS A 61 6.29 0.74 -0.16
CA HIS A 61 7.64 0.27 -0.51
C HIS A 61 7.71 -0.77 -1.65
N GLN A 62 8.36 -0.46 -2.78
CA GLN A 62 8.52 -1.37 -3.93
C GLN A 62 9.52 -2.55 -3.74
N ALA A 63 10.26 -2.61 -2.62
CA ALA A 63 11.30 -3.62 -2.38
C ALA A 63 11.06 -4.39 -1.08
N ARG A 64 12.02 -5.23 -0.67
CA ARG A 64 11.98 -5.92 0.63
C ARG A 64 12.33 -4.92 1.74
N PRO A 65 11.93 -5.16 3.00
CA PRO A 65 12.34 -4.30 4.12
C PRO A 65 13.86 -4.13 4.22
N MET A 66 14.64 -5.19 3.99
CA MET A 66 16.10 -5.16 4.05
C MET A 66 16.77 -4.33 2.94
N ASP A 67 16.04 -4.02 1.86
CA ASP A 67 16.55 -3.18 0.77
C ASP A 67 16.50 -1.68 1.12
N TYR A 68 15.92 -1.32 2.28
CA TYR A 68 15.84 0.05 2.81
C TYR A 68 16.77 0.23 4.01
N SER A 69 17.22 1.47 4.24
CA SER A 69 17.96 1.78 5.47
C SER A 69 17.05 1.67 6.69
N LYS A 70 17.61 1.21 7.82
CA LYS A 70 16.85 1.08 9.07
C LYS A 70 16.29 2.42 9.53
N ASP A 71 17.06 3.50 9.40
CA ASP A 71 16.62 4.83 9.76
C ASP A 71 15.42 5.27 8.91
N TYR A 72 15.42 4.97 7.60
CA TYR A 72 14.30 5.31 6.74
C TYR A 72 13.00 4.63 7.20
N LEU A 73 13.07 3.33 7.51
CA LEU A 73 11.91 2.57 8.00
C LEU A 73 11.51 2.92 9.44
N ALA A 74 12.42 3.47 10.26
CA ALA A 74 12.11 3.86 11.63
C ALA A 74 11.26 5.15 11.72
N HIS A 75 11.32 6.01 10.70
CA HIS A 75 10.58 7.28 10.69
C HIS A 75 9.15 7.16 10.16
N GLN A 76 8.79 6.03 9.55
CA GLN A 76 7.51 5.85 8.85
C GLN A 76 6.96 4.45 9.11
N VAL A 77 5.67 4.37 9.46
CA VAL A 77 5.00 3.06 9.49
C VAL A 77 4.75 2.61 8.04
N PRO A 78 5.35 1.49 7.61
CA PRO A 78 5.12 0.97 6.27
C PRO A 78 3.71 0.43 6.14
N ILE A 79 3.02 0.73 5.03
CA ILE A 79 1.71 0.12 4.74
C ILE A 79 1.90 -1.29 4.15
N SER A 80 3.02 -1.52 3.46
CA SER A 80 3.27 -2.78 2.74
C SER A 80 4.67 -2.85 2.13
N PHE A 81 5.07 -4.03 1.66
CA PHE A 81 6.30 -4.32 0.91
C PHE A 81 5.98 -5.17 -0.34
N HIS A 82 6.71 -4.99 -1.46
CA HIS A 82 6.35 -5.64 -2.74
C HIS A 82 7.05 -6.98 -2.95
N LYS A 83 8.36 -6.99 -2.67
CA LYS A 83 9.23 -8.10 -3.05
C LYS A 83 9.27 -9.09 -1.91
N HIS A 84 9.02 -10.35 -2.23
CA HIS A 84 9.06 -11.48 -1.30
C HIS A 84 10.11 -12.53 -1.72
N TRP A 85 11.06 -12.15 -2.57
CA TRP A 85 12.12 -13.05 -3.03
C TRP A 85 13.15 -13.32 -1.92
N ASN A 86 13.38 -14.59 -1.63
CA ASN A 86 14.37 -15.06 -0.65
C ASN A 86 14.14 -14.47 0.75
N ILE A 87 12.88 -14.39 1.18
CA ILE A 87 12.43 -13.94 2.49
C ILE A 87 11.10 -14.63 2.83
N ASP A 88 10.82 -14.86 4.11
CA ASP A 88 9.53 -15.36 4.55
C ASP A 88 8.49 -14.20 4.62
N PRO A 89 7.46 -14.19 3.76
CA PRO A 89 6.44 -13.14 3.76
C PRO A 89 5.63 -13.10 5.07
N VAL A 90 5.47 -14.23 5.77
CA VAL A 90 4.73 -14.28 7.04
C VAL A 90 5.55 -13.61 8.14
N GLU A 91 6.85 -13.89 8.21
CA GLU A 91 7.75 -13.22 9.15
C GLU A 91 7.79 -11.70 8.92
N VAL A 92 7.82 -11.27 7.65
CA VAL A 92 7.77 -9.84 7.28
C VAL A 92 6.47 -9.20 7.77
N TYR A 93 5.33 -9.84 7.52
CA TYR A 93 4.03 -9.35 7.97
C TYR A 93 3.99 -9.21 9.50
N LEU A 94 4.35 -10.26 10.24
CA LEU A 94 4.35 -10.27 11.70
C LEU A 94 5.28 -9.21 12.31
N THR A 95 6.42 -8.97 11.66
CA THR A 95 7.42 -8.02 12.15
C THR A 95 7.03 -6.57 11.89
N TRP A 96 6.52 -6.28 10.69
CA TRP A 96 6.37 -4.91 10.19
C TRP A 96 4.94 -4.40 10.13
N LEU A 97 3.93 -5.27 10.01
CA LEU A 97 2.56 -4.89 9.68
C LEU A 97 1.53 -5.33 10.74
N ALA A 98 1.74 -6.48 11.39
CA ALA A 98 0.73 -7.08 12.28
C ALA A 98 0.36 -6.25 13.52
N LYS A 99 1.24 -5.36 14.00
CA LYS A 99 1.00 -4.56 15.22
C LYS A 99 -0.16 -3.56 15.08
N GLU A 100 -0.51 -3.18 13.85
CA GLU A 100 -1.63 -2.25 13.59
C GLU A 100 -2.93 -2.98 13.25
N ASP A 101 -2.87 -4.29 12.95
CA ASP A 101 -4.03 -5.13 12.68
C ASP A 101 -4.72 -5.64 13.97
N ASP A 102 -4.15 -5.33 15.15
CA ASP A 102 -4.76 -5.63 16.44
C ASP A 102 -5.95 -4.68 16.74
N PRO A 103 -7.20 -5.17 16.85
CA PRO A 103 -8.38 -4.36 17.17
C PRO A 103 -8.39 -3.78 18.60
N VAL A 104 -7.29 -3.93 19.34
CA VAL A 104 -7.16 -3.54 20.75
C VAL A 104 -6.66 -2.10 20.92
N SER A 105 -6.08 -1.49 19.88
CA SER A 105 -5.55 -0.12 19.93
C SER A 105 -6.63 0.97 20.11
N ASP A 106 -7.87 0.72 19.66
CA ASP A 106 -9.01 1.63 19.83
C ASP A 106 -9.56 1.70 21.28
N GLN A 107 -9.23 0.74 22.15
CA GLN A 107 -9.69 0.73 23.53
C GLN A 107 -8.75 1.47 24.50
N ILE A 108 -7.51 1.72 24.11
CA ILE A 108 -6.51 2.39 24.96
C ILE A 108 -6.75 3.92 24.99
N ILE A 109 -7.36 4.50 23.96
CA ILE A 109 -7.63 5.95 23.87
C ILE A 109 -8.89 6.37 24.67
N LYS A 110 -9.72 5.43 25.14
CA LYS A 110 -10.96 5.72 25.89
C LYS A 110 -10.86 5.57 27.43
N LYS A 111 -9.68 5.48 28.05
CA LYS A 111 -9.61 5.54 29.52
C LYS A 111 -9.65 7.00 30.00
N PRO A 112 -10.69 7.43 30.73
CA PRO A 112 -10.64 8.72 31.40
C PRO A 112 -9.57 8.68 32.50
N LYS A 113 -8.67 9.67 32.50
CA LYS A 113 -7.78 9.93 33.65
C LYS A 113 -8.67 10.27 34.84
N LYS A 114 -8.75 9.40 35.85
CA LYS A 114 -9.32 9.76 37.14
C LYS A 114 -8.20 10.05 38.13
N GLU A 115 -8.39 11.15 38.83
CA GLU A 115 -7.45 11.93 39.60
C GLU A 115 -6.83 11.20 40.80
N ARG A 116 -5.68 11.73 41.19
CA ARG A 116 -4.94 11.52 42.41
C ARG A 116 -5.82 11.96 43.60
N GLU A 117 -6.14 11.06 44.53
CA GLU A 117 -6.71 11.41 45.84
C GLU A 117 -5.81 10.86 46.94
N ASP A 118 -5.43 11.78 47.83
CA ASP A 118 -4.62 11.61 49.02
C ASP A 118 -5.33 10.76 50.09
N LEU A 119 -4.58 9.85 50.73
CA LEU A 119 -4.53 9.66 52.19
C LEU A 119 -3.29 8.85 52.59
#